data_AF-A0A1H2H6C1-F1
#
_entry.id   AF-A0A1H2H6C1-F1
#
_cell.length_a   1.000
_cell.length_b   1.000
_cell.length_c   1.000
_cell.angle_alpha   90.00
_cell.angle_beta   90.00
_cell.angle_gamma   90.00
#
_symmetry.space_group_name_H-M   'P 1'
#
loop_
_entity.id
_entity.type
_entity.pdbx_description
1 polymer ?
#
loop_
_entity_poly.entity_id
_entity_poly.type
_entity_poly.pdbx_seq_one_letter_code
_entity_poly.pdbx_strand_id
1 'polypeptide(L)'
;MAGETQRWLTRGLLCGLLIAAIADGAAAQEQTDRLRACISAADPDRVAFSALDPETAIPACMKAWVKHRDDTRVWALLGRAHLAAKTYDSALRWNEKAAEAGNALAQGNLGLMHLDGMGIPKDRAKAMTWFEASARQGFAPSQYSLGYMHQYGLGTPRNSSKAATWYRKAADREFANAQVALGLLYLRGDGVPRSEMTGRELLRAAADQGLADAQHMLGLALLKRDAPPAQNRQATDWISAAAEQGHADAQMLLGSMYLDDAVIPKDPKQSARWFRAAAEQGHARAQLFLGDSYWSGRGVFKNARVAAKWYLAAANGGNGKAQLNMATLYHSGTGVDEDLSAALKYAQLAQKSGIAAADDLVARIETDIRKAAASKETATLEYADALKKVLEGELESMDKEIARLKAKRDTRSGAGGPSSEEIERWASNYARGLGMTLTGFTLNTCIGLKGFSRYRCQFKATYSGQNPLSSLLAAAGSREGFIWAEFGKRGSGWYHVQTFTSCRIYKTTNSIKCKK
;
A
#
# COMPACT_ATOMS: atom_id res chain seq x y z
N MET A 1 -23.49 58.12 71.45
CA MET A 1 -23.98 57.91 70.06
C MET A 1 -22.97 58.35 68.99
N ALA A 2 -22.44 59.57 68.98
CA ALA A 2 -21.51 60.03 67.93
C ALA A 2 -20.15 59.29 67.86
N GLY A 3 -19.60 58.82 68.99
CA GLY A 3 -18.34 58.08 69.03
C GLY A 3 -18.44 56.60 68.60
N GLU A 4 -19.64 56.01 68.68
CA GLU A 4 -19.87 54.62 68.26
C GLU A 4 -20.09 54.53 66.74
N THR A 5 -20.83 55.47 66.16
CA THR A 5 -21.00 55.57 64.70
C THR A 5 -19.67 55.77 63.97
N GLN A 6 -18.75 56.57 64.53
CA GLN A 6 -17.43 56.78 63.94
C GLN A 6 -16.54 55.52 63.98
N ARG A 7 -16.68 54.66 65.00
CA ARG A 7 -16.01 53.35 65.10
C ARG A 7 -16.58 52.32 64.13
N TRP A 8 -17.89 52.34 63.89
CA TRP A 8 -18.53 51.48 62.87
C TRP A 8 -18.12 51.87 61.45
N LEU A 9 -18.02 53.17 61.16
CA LEU A 9 -17.57 53.67 59.86
C LEU A 9 -16.10 53.32 59.58
N THR A 10 -15.21 53.48 60.57
CA THR A 10 -13.78 53.12 60.43
C THR A 10 -13.57 51.61 60.32
N ARG A 11 -14.32 50.79 61.07
CA ARG A 11 -14.30 49.32 60.91
C ARG A 11 -14.86 48.87 59.57
N GLY A 12 -15.92 49.51 59.07
CA GLY A 12 -16.49 49.25 57.75
C GLY A 12 -15.51 49.58 56.61
N LEU A 13 -14.81 50.72 56.71
CA LEU A 13 -13.75 51.11 55.77
C LEU A 13 -12.55 50.15 55.81
N LEU A 14 -12.10 49.73 56.99
CA LEU A 14 -11.01 48.76 57.14
C LEU A 14 -11.39 47.37 56.60
N CYS A 15 -12.62 46.90 56.84
CA CYS A 15 -13.13 45.66 56.24
C CYS A 15 -13.24 45.77 54.71
N GLY A 16 -13.71 46.91 54.18
CA GLY A 16 -13.78 47.15 52.74
C GLY A 16 -12.40 47.12 52.06
N LEU A 17 -11.39 47.76 52.67
CA LEU A 17 -10.01 47.75 52.18
C LEU A 17 -9.37 46.36 52.26
N LEU A 18 -9.65 45.58 53.31
CA LEU A 18 -9.14 44.22 53.46
C LEU A 18 -9.75 43.27 52.41
N ILE A 19 -11.06 43.38 52.15
CA ILE A 19 -11.74 42.59 51.11
C ILE A 19 -11.20 42.94 49.72
N ALA A 20 -10.96 44.23 49.44
CA ALA A 20 -10.36 44.66 48.18
C ALA A 20 -8.94 44.09 48.02
N ALA A 21 -8.09 44.15 49.05
CA ALA A 21 -6.73 43.59 48.99
C ALA A 21 -6.70 42.07 48.82
N ILE A 22 -7.64 41.33 49.43
CA ILE A 22 -7.78 39.88 49.25
C ILE A 22 -8.26 39.55 47.82
N ALA A 23 -9.21 40.32 47.29
CA ALA A 23 -9.69 40.17 45.92
C ALA A 23 -8.57 40.45 44.89
N ASP A 24 -7.78 41.49 45.11
CA ASP A 24 -6.62 41.83 44.27
C ASP A 24 -5.54 40.74 44.34
N GLY A 25 -5.27 40.20 45.54
CA GLY A 25 -4.36 39.07 45.73
C GLY A 25 -4.81 37.79 45.04
N ALA A 26 -6.12 37.47 45.11
CA ALA A 26 -6.69 36.32 44.43
C ALA A 26 -6.67 36.48 42.89
N ALA A 27 -6.95 37.68 42.39
CA ALA A 27 -6.90 37.98 40.96
C ALA A 27 -5.46 37.92 40.40
N ALA A 28 -4.46 38.37 41.16
CA ALA A 28 -3.05 38.25 40.78
C ALA A 28 -2.57 36.78 40.77
N GLN A 29 -3.02 35.98 41.74
CA GLN A 29 -2.72 34.55 41.79
C GLN A 29 -3.33 33.82 40.57
N GLU A 30 -4.60 34.10 40.25
CA GLU A 30 -5.29 33.48 39.12
C GLU A 30 -4.62 33.80 37.77
N GLN A 31 -4.09 35.02 37.59
CA GLN A 31 -3.33 35.39 36.39
C GLN A 31 -2.04 34.57 36.26
N THR A 32 -1.31 34.44 37.37
CA THR A 32 -0.08 33.65 37.45
C THR A 32 -0.34 32.16 37.18
N ASP A 33 -1.51 31.65 37.56
CA ASP A 33 -1.91 30.26 37.32
C ASP A 33 -2.22 30.00 35.83
N ARG A 34 -2.87 30.95 35.15
CA ARG A 34 -3.19 30.83 33.71
C ARG A 34 -1.93 30.81 32.85
N LEU A 35 -0.96 31.70 33.13
CA LEU A 35 0.31 31.72 32.40
C LEU A 35 1.10 30.43 32.64
N ARG A 36 1.17 29.97 33.90
CA ARG A 36 1.82 28.69 34.24
C ARG A 36 1.19 27.51 33.54
N ALA A 37 -0.14 27.47 33.42
CA ALA A 37 -0.84 26.41 32.70
C ALA A 37 -0.46 26.37 31.21
N CYS A 38 -0.40 27.53 30.54
CA CYS A 38 0.05 27.61 29.15
C CYS A 38 1.50 27.13 28.98
N ILE A 39 2.43 27.63 29.82
CA ILE A 39 3.84 27.21 29.80
C ILE A 39 3.94 25.70 30.04
N SER A 40 3.24 25.17 31.04
CA SER A 40 3.28 23.74 31.35
C SER A 40 2.76 22.88 30.21
N ALA A 41 1.81 23.37 29.41
CA ALA A 41 1.21 22.61 28.32
C ALA A 41 1.99 22.73 27.01
N ALA A 42 2.66 23.86 26.76
CA ALA A 42 3.16 24.22 25.44
C ALA A 42 4.65 24.58 25.37
N ASP A 43 5.35 24.75 26.50
CA ASP A 43 6.76 25.18 26.49
C ASP A 43 7.69 24.06 25.96
N PRO A 44 8.60 24.37 25.01
CA PRO A 44 9.50 23.37 24.44
C PRO A 44 10.47 22.74 25.44
N ASP A 45 10.81 23.43 26.55
CA ASP A 45 11.71 22.89 27.57
C ASP A 45 11.00 21.88 28.50
N ARG A 46 9.66 21.84 28.44
CA ARG A 46 8.82 20.94 29.27
C ARG A 46 8.15 19.84 28.47
N VAL A 47 7.70 20.15 27.26
CA VAL A 47 6.89 19.27 26.43
C VAL A 47 7.53 19.18 25.05
N ALA A 48 8.11 18.02 24.73
CA ALA A 48 8.61 17.73 23.38
C ALA A 48 7.49 17.90 22.34
N PHE A 49 7.84 18.31 21.12
CA PHE A 49 6.82 18.61 20.09
C PHE A 49 5.96 17.37 19.74
N SER A 50 6.54 16.17 19.79
CA SER A 50 5.83 14.90 19.57
C SER A 50 4.81 14.55 20.68
N ALA A 51 4.99 15.11 21.88
CA ALA A 51 4.11 14.90 23.03
C ALA A 51 3.20 16.12 23.29
N LEU A 52 3.29 17.16 22.45
CA LEU A 52 2.48 18.36 22.57
C LEU A 52 1.04 18.05 22.14
N ASP A 53 0.14 18.02 23.12
CA ASP A 53 -1.29 17.88 22.87
C ASP A 53 -1.93 19.23 22.57
N PRO A 54 -2.36 19.49 21.31
CA PRO A 54 -2.98 20.74 20.94
C PRO A 54 -4.35 20.97 21.62
N GLU A 55 -5.08 19.91 21.98
CA GLU A 55 -6.42 20.04 22.56
C GLU A 55 -6.39 20.62 23.97
N THR A 56 -5.30 20.37 24.71
CA THR A 56 -5.07 20.98 26.03
C THR A 56 -4.26 22.28 25.94
N ALA A 57 -3.24 22.33 25.07
CA ALA A 57 -2.34 23.48 24.95
C ALA A 57 -3.04 24.73 24.42
N ILE A 58 -3.85 24.62 23.36
CA ILE A 58 -4.50 25.78 22.74
C ILE A 58 -5.45 26.46 23.74
N PRO A 59 -6.40 25.76 24.41
CA PRO A 59 -7.27 26.42 25.38
C PRO A 59 -6.52 27.02 26.57
N ALA A 60 -5.48 26.35 27.08
CA ALA A 60 -4.66 26.87 28.17
C ALA A 60 -3.96 28.19 27.78
N CYS A 61 -3.36 28.23 26.60
CA CYS A 61 -2.69 29.43 26.10
C CYS A 61 -3.65 30.53 25.66
N MET A 62 -4.84 30.19 25.17
CA MET A 62 -5.89 31.18 24.88
C MET A 62 -6.38 31.85 26.18
N LYS A 63 -6.55 31.08 27.28
CA LYS A 63 -6.91 31.64 28.60
C LYS A 63 -5.81 32.57 29.14
N ALA A 64 -4.54 32.21 28.94
CA ALA A 64 -3.41 33.06 29.29
C ALA A 64 -3.41 34.35 28.44
N TRP A 65 -3.61 34.23 27.13
CA TRP A 65 -3.61 35.37 26.20
C TRP A 65 -4.66 36.43 26.54
N VAL A 66 -5.86 36.03 26.99
CA VAL A 66 -6.91 36.98 27.40
C VAL A 66 -6.43 37.99 28.45
N LYS A 67 -5.49 37.58 29.33
CA LYS A 67 -4.93 38.42 30.39
C LYS A 67 -3.53 38.94 30.08
N HIS A 68 -2.78 38.25 29.22
CA HIS A 68 -1.42 38.59 28.81
C HIS A 68 -1.36 38.86 27.31
N ARG A 69 -2.14 39.84 26.84
CA ARG A 69 -2.34 40.08 25.41
C ARG A 69 -1.07 40.47 24.67
N ASP A 70 -0.11 41.06 25.38
CA ASP A 70 1.16 41.59 24.85
C ASP A 70 2.37 40.72 25.23
N ASP A 71 2.15 39.56 25.85
CA ASP A 71 3.23 38.64 26.17
C ASP A 71 3.61 37.81 24.94
N THR A 72 4.78 38.13 24.37
CA THR A 72 5.34 37.49 23.19
C THR A 72 5.50 35.98 23.35
N ARG A 73 5.73 35.50 24.58
CA ARG A 73 5.85 34.07 24.87
C ARG A 73 4.52 33.37 24.64
N VAL A 74 3.42 33.97 25.11
CA VAL A 74 2.08 33.39 24.92
C VAL A 74 1.73 33.29 23.44
N TRP A 75 2.09 34.30 22.63
CA TRP A 75 1.91 34.23 21.18
C TRP A 75 2.74 33.10 20.55
N ALA A 76 4.01 32.95 20.92
CA ALA A 76 4.87 31.89 20.41
C ALA A 76 4.37 30.49 20.80
N LEU A 77 3.87 30.32 22.03
CA LEU A 77 3.28 29.07 22.51
C LEU A 77 1.97 28.73 21.81
N LEU A 78 1.10 29.72 21.55
CA LEU A 78 -0.08 29.55 20.70
C LEU A 78 0.29 29.15 19.29
N GLY A 79 1.29 29.82 18.70
CA GLY A 79 1.82 29.47 17.39
C GLY A 79 2.33 28.03 17.32
N ARG A 80 3.08 27.59 18.34
CA ARG A 80 3.57 26.21 18.46
C ARG A 80 2.43 25.20 18.62
N ALA A 81 1.44 25.48 19.45
CA ALA A 81 0.28 24.60 19.66
C ALA A 81 -0.57 24.47 18.39
N HIS A 82 -0.79 25.57 17.66
CA HIS A 82 -1.47 25.53 16.37
C HIS A 82 -0.67 24.81 15.28
N LEU A 83 0.66 24.82 15.34
CA LEU A 83 1.50 23.99 14.46
C LEU A 83 1.28 22.49 14.73
N ALA A 84 1.27 22.07 16.00
CA ALA A 84 0.96 20.68 16.37
C ALA A 84 -0.46 20.27 15.95
N ALA A 85 -1.43 21.18 16.07
CA ALA A 85 -2.79 20.99 15.58
C ALA A 85 -2.94 21.00 14.05
N LYS A 86 -1.87 21.33 13.30
CA LYS A 86 -1.88 21.52 11.84
C LYS A 86 -2.88 22.58 11.36
N THR A 87 -3.24 23.53 12.24
CA THR A 87 -4.06 24.71 11.89
C THR A 87 -3.14 25.83 11.42
N TYR A 88 -2.62 25.70 10.21
CA TYR A 88 -1.47 26.49 9.76
C TYR A 88 -1.73 27.99 9.64
N ASP A 89 -2.94 28.44 9.30
CA ASP A 89 -3.26 29.88 9.24
C ASP A 89 -3.16 30.55 10.62
N SER A 90 -3.63 29.88 11.67
CA SER A 90 -3.52 30.37 13.04
C SER A 90 -2.08 30.26 13.55
N ALA A 91 -1.38 29.18 13.21
CA ALA A 91 0.04 29.05 13.50
C ALA A 91 0.86 30.18 12.88
N LEU A 92 0.62 30.50 11.60
CA LEU A 92 1.32 31.54 10.87
C LEU A 92 1.10 32.88 11.57
N ARG A 93 -0.16 33.28 11.77
CA ARG A 93 -0.51 34.57 12.40
C ARG A 93 0.13 34.75 13.78
N TRP A 94 0.07 33.73 14.63
CA TRP A 94 0.65 33.83 15.98
C TRP A 94 2.18 33.85 15.95
N ASN A 95 2.81 33.03 15.11
CA ASN A 95 4.27 33.01 15.00
C ASN A 95 4.81 34.28 14.32
N GLU A 96 4.15 34.84 13.30
CA GLU A 96 4.52 36.12 12.68
C GLU A 96 4.51 37.24 13.72
N LYS A 97 3.39 37.40 14.44
CA LYS A 97 3.27 38.39 15.49
C LYS A 97 4.36 38.26 16.57
N ALA A 98 4.65 37.03 16.99
CA ALA A 98 5.68 36.78 18.00
C ALA A 98 7.11 36.97 17.47
N ALA A 99 7.37 36.59 16.22
CA ALA A 99 8.67 36.71 15.59
C ALA A 99 9.06 38.16 15.29
N GLU A 100 8.08 38.98 14.88
CA GLU A 100 8.23 40.44 14.71
C GLU A 100 8.60 41.13 16.01
N ALA A 101 8.04 40.66 17.13
CA ALA A 101 8.40 41.10 18.47
C ALA A 101 9.68 40.41 19.02
N GLY A 102 10.45 39.73 18.16
CA GLY A 102 11.78 39.21 18.47
C GLY A 102 11.81 37.83 19.13
N ASN A 103 10.68 37.13 19.29
CA ASN A 103 10.68 35.85 20.00
C ASN A 103 11.40 34.74 19.20
N ALA A 104 12.47 34.18 19.77
CA ALA A 104 13.30 33.18 19.09
C ALA A 104 12.57 31.87 18.76
N LEU A 105 11.67 31.38 19.63
CA LEU A 105 10.86 30.19 19.36
C LEU A 105 9.97 30.41 18.14
N ALA A 106 9.29 31.55 18.06
CA ALA A 106 8.42 31.88 16.94
C ALA A 106 9.20 32.07 15.63
N GLN A 107 10.37 32.73 15.68
CA GLN A 107 11.28 32.82 14.53
C GLN A 107 11.72 31.43 14.06
N GLY A 108 12.05 30.51 14.98
CA GLY A 108 12.38 29.13 14.65
C GLY A 108 11.21 28.38 14.00
N ASN A 109 10.00 28.57 14.53
CA ASN A 109 8.77 28.01 13.97
C ASN A 109 8.50 28.52 12.54
N LEU A 110 8.63 29.83 12.28
CA LEU A 110 8.51 30.37 10.92
C LEU A 110 9.57 29.81 9.97
N GLY A 111 10.80 29.61 10.48
CA GLY A 111 11.85 28.93 9.74
C GLY A 111 11.41 27.54 9.27
N LEU A 112 10.83 26.74 10.18
CA LEU A 112 10.28 25.42 9.85
C LEU A 112 9.11 25.50 8.86
N MET A 113 8.18 26.44 9.07
CA MET A 113 7.04 26.63 8.17
C MET A 113 7.47 26.92 6.74
N HIS A 114 8.48 27.77 6.55
CA HIS A 114 9.04 28.06 5.23
C HIS A 114 9.87 26.91 4.67
N LEU A 115 10.58 26.15 5.50
CA LEU A 115 11.40 25.02 5.05
C LEU A 115 10.52 23.89 4.49
N ASP A 116 9.48 23.51 5.24
CA ASP A 116 8.63 22.36 4.95
C ASP A 116 7.35 22.72 4.20
N GLY A 117 7.04 24.01 4.06
CA GLY A 117 5.86 24.51 3.37
C GLY A 117 4.56 24.26 4.15
N MET A 118 4.61 24.47 5.47
CA MET A 118 3.48 24.23 6.36
C MET A 118 2.49 25.42 6.30
N GLY A 119 1.45 25.29 5.47
CA GLY A 119 0.44 26.34 5.25
C GLY A 119 0.90 27.53 4.42
N ILE A 120 2.16 27.54 3.97
CA ILE A 120 2.75 28.57 3.12
C ILE A 120 3.65 27.93 2.06
N PRO A 121 3.92 28.60 0.92
CA PRO A 121 4.87 28.10 -0.06
C PRO A 121 6.27 27.88 0.54
N LYS A 122 6.93 26.80 0.11
CA LYS A 122 8.31 26.52 0.51
C LYS A 122 9.24 27.64 0.05
N ASP A 123 10.00 28.18 0.98
CA ASP A 123 11.00 29.20 0.73
C ASP A 123 12.21 28.96 1.63
N ARG A 124 13.20 28.22 1.11
CA ARG A 124 14.39 27.85 1.87
C ARG A 124 15.26 29.06 2.22
N ALA A 125 15.23 30.12 1.42
CA ALA A 125 15.99 31.33 1.70
C ALA A 125 15.37 32.08 2.90
N LYS A 126 14.05 32.26 2.92
CA LYS A 126 13.35 32.81 4.09
C LYS A 126 13.50 31.92 5.32
N ALA A 127 13.46 30.61 5.16
CA ALA A 127 13.71 29.68 6.26
C ALA A 127 15.08 29.93 6.90
N MET A 128 16.14 30.07 6.10
CA MET A 128 17.48 30.41 6.61
C MET A 128 17.48 31.73 7.37
N THR A 129 16.87 32.79 6.82
CA THR A 129 16.81 34.10 7.48
C THR A 129 16.16 34.02 8.86
N TRP A 130 15.04 33.31 8.97
CA TRP A 130 14.33 33.14 10.23
C TRP A 130 15.11 32.28 11.23
N PHE A 131 15.71 31.18 10.76
CA PHE A 131 16.56 30.37 11.62
C PHE A 131 17.81 31.11 12.08
N GLU A 132 18.42 31.95 11.25
CA GLU A 132 19.53 32.81 11.66
C GLU A 132 19.12 33.81 12.74
N ALA A 133 17.98 34.48 12.57
CA ALA A 133 17.45 35.41 13.57
C ALA A 133 17.25 34.71 14.93
N SER A 134 16.64 33.52 14.92
CA SER A 134 16.43 32.72 16.13
C SER A 134 17.74 32.18 16.72
N ALA A 135 18.64 31.65 15.88
CA ALA A 135 19.91 31.06 16.29
C ALA A 135 20.89 32.08 16.90
N ARG A 136 20.86 33.34 16.45
CA ARG A 136 21.62 34.45 17.04
C ARG A 136 21.22 34.72 18.49
N GLN A 137 19.98 34.44 18.85
CA GLN A 137 19.48 34.53 20.22
C GLN A 137 19.82 33.29 21.07
N GLY A 138 20.52 32.31 20.50
CA GLY A 138 20.94 31.11 21.22
C GLY A 138 19.94 29.95 21.18
N PHE A 139 18.85 30.04 20.40
CA PHE A 139 17.86 28.98 20.35
C PHE A 139 18.41 27.73 19.64
N ALA A 140 18.67 26.68 20.43
CA ALA A 140 19.38 25.48 19.99
C ALA A 140 18.68 24.73 18.83
N PRO A 141 17.33 24.60 18.79
CA PRO A 141 16.66 23.98 17.64
C PRO A 141 16.93 24.70 16.32
N SER A 142 16.98 26.04 16.30
CA SER A 142 17.29 26.79 15.08
C SER A 142 18.78 26.72 14.70
N GLN A 143 19.68 26.67 15.68
CA GLN A 143 21.09 26.37 15.43
C GLN A 143 21.25 24.99 14.79
N TYR A 144 20.55 23.98 15.30
CA TYR A 144 20.51 22.64 14.69
C TYR A 144 19.94 22.70 13.26
N SER A 145 18.82 23.40 13.04
CA SER A 145 18.23 23.54 11.70
C SER A 145 19.18 24.21 10.70
N LEU A 146 19.94 25.23 11.10
CA LEU A 146 20.99 25.82 10.25
C LEU A 146 22.09 24.81 9.92
N GLY A 147 22.50 24.02 10.91
CA GLY A 147 23.45 22.93 10.71
C GLY A 147 22.95 21.93 9.65
N TYR A 148 21.70 21.52 9.77
CA TYR A 148 21.02 20.63 8.83
C TYR A 148 20.94 21.22 7.43
N MET A 149 20.55 22.49 7.31
CA MET A 149 20.46 23.17 6.02
C MET A 149 21.83 23.26 5.32
N HIS A 150 22.90 23.55 6.06
CA HIS A 150 24.25 23.53 5.49
C HIS A 150 24.73 22.11 5.13
N GLN A 151 24.42 21.09 5.94
CA GLN A 151 24.86 19.72 5.68
C GLN A 151 24.25 19.15 4.39
N TYR A 152 22.98 19.45 4.13
CA TYR A 152 22.24 18.92 2.99
C TYR A 152 22.08 19.91 1.83
N GLY A 153 22.62 21.12 1.96
CA GLY A 153 22.56 22.14 0.92
C GLY A 153 21.15 22.68 0.66
N LEU A 154 20.37 22.91 1.73
CA LEU A 154 18.99 23.40 1.64
C LEU A 154 19.01 24.94 1.67
N GLY A 155 18.76 25.59 0.54
CA GLY A 155 18.79 27.06 0.44
C GLY A 155 20.20 27.66 0.42
N THR A 156 21.24 26.81 0.48
CA THR A 156 22.66 27.17 0.47
C THR A 156 23.47 26.01 -0.13
N PRO A 157 24.67 26.22 -0.69
CA PRO A 157 25.53 25.11 -1.08
C PRO A 157 25.88 24.22 0.12
N ARG A 158 26.01 22.90 -0.11
CA ARG A 158 26.41 21.94 0.92
C ARG A 158 27.76 22.35 1.53
N ASN A 159 27.83 22.41 2.86
CA ASN A 159 29.02 22.76 3.61
C ASN A 159 29.01 22.08 5.00
N SER A 160 29.66 20.92 5.10
CA SER A 160 29.71 20.14 6.33
C SER A 160 30.49 20.85 7.46
N SER A 161 31.47 21.69 7.14
CA SER A 161 32.22 22.46 8.16
C SER A 161 31.35 23.54 8.80
N LYS A 162 30.55 24.26 8.00
CA LYS A 162 29.54 25.19 8.54
C LYS A 162 28.47 24.45 9.33
N ALA A 163 28.05 23.27 8.86
CA ALA A 163 27.11 22.44 9.60
C ALA A 163 27.66 22.05 10.98
N ALA A 164 28.90 21.57 11.05
CA ALA A 164 29.56 21.22 12.31
C ALA A 164 29.65 22.40 13.28
N THR A 165 29.93 23.61 12.79
CA THR A 165 29.96 24.83 13.62
C THR A 165 28.58 25.11 14.24
N TRP A 166 27.51 25.00 13.47
CA TRP A 166 26.16 25.22 13.97
C TRP A 166 25.68 24.12 14.91
N TYR A 167 25.95 22.85 14.57
CA TYR A 167 25.65 21.74 15.47
C TYR A 167 26.42 21.84 16.79
N ARG A 168 27.67 22.32 16.77
CA ARG A 168 28.43 22.54 18.01
C ARG A 168 27.76 23.56 18.91
N LYS A 169 27.35 24.71 18.37
CA LYS A 169 26.64 25.73 19.16
C LYS A 169 25.37 25.19 19.83
N ALA A 170 24.63 24.32 19.14
CA ALA A 170 23.45 23.66 19.69
C ALA A 170 23.80 22.55 20.70
N ALA A 171 24.84 21.77 20.42
CA ALA A 171 25.32 20.69 21.28
C ALA A 171 25.93 21.20 22.60
N ASP A 172 26.59 22.37 22.57
CA ASP A 172 27.10 23.08 23.75
C ASP A 172 25.96 23.56 24.67
N ARG A 173 24.72 23.59 24.15
CA ARG A 173 23.47 23.81 24.90
C ARG A 173 22.72 22.50 25.18
N GLU A 174 23.44 21.40 25.16
CA GLU A 174 22.95 20.05 25.47
C GLU A 174 21.83 19.55 24.55
N PHE A 175 21.63 20.16 23.37
CA PHE A 175 20.59 19.71 22.44
C PHE A 175 20.95 18.35 21.83
N ALA A 176 20.29 17.29 22.31
CA ALA A 176 20.61 15.90 21.97
C ALA A 176 20.71 15.63 20.45
N ASN A 177 19.79 16.15 19.64
CA ASN A 177 19.81 15.95 18.19
C ASN A 177 21.06 16.57 17.54
N ALA A 178 21.56 17.69 18.06
CA ALA A 178 22.80 18.30 17.58
C ALA A 178 24.03 17.56 18.04
N GLN A 179 24.02 17.02 19.27
CA GLN A 179 25.08 16.13 19.76
C GLN A 179 25.18 14.88 18.88
N VAL A 180 24.05 14.26 18.51
CA VAL A 180 24.03 13.15 17.54
C VAL A 180 24.61 13.56 16.20
N ALA A 181 24.09 14.64 15.60
CA ALA A 181 24.54 15.08 14.28
C ALA A 181 26.05 15.40 14.27
N LEU A 182 26.54 16.15 15.26
CA LEU A 182 27.97 16.48 15.38
C LEU A 182 28.81 15.23 15.65
N GLY A 183 28.34 14.31 16.50
CA GLY A 183 29.01 13.05 16.77
C GLY A 183 29.24 12.24 15.50
N LEU A 184 28.22 12.12 14.65
CA LEU A 184 28.32 11.45 13.35
C LEU A 184 29.25 12.16 12.35
N LEU A 185 29.35 13.50 12.41
CA LEU A 185 30.34 14.22 11.61
C LEU A 185 31.78 13.87 12.05
N TYR A 186 32.04 13.82 13.36
CA TYR A 186 33.33 13.40 13.90
C TYR A 186 33.67 11.94 13.58
N LEU A 187 32.71 11.01 13.69
CA LEU A 187 32.95 9.60 13.35
C LEU A 187 33.33 9.41 11.88
N ARG A 188 32.75 10.21 10.98
CA ARG A 188 32.98 10.14 9.53
C ARG A 188 34.13 11.02 9.04
N GLY A 189 34.54 12.02 9.81
CA GLY A 189 35.47 13.06 9.36
C GLY A 189 34.85 14.00 8.31
N ASP A 190 33.53 14.21 8.34
CA ASP A 190 32.82 15.06 7.37
C ASP A 190 32.75 16.51 7.89
N GLY A 191 33.55 17.40 7.31
CA GLY A 191 33.60 18.82 7.71
C GLY A 191 34.37 19.11 9.01
N VAL A 192 34.81 18.07 9.72
CA VAL A 192 35.67 18.11 10.92
C VAL A 192 36.72 17.00 10.84
N PRO A 193 37.90 17.12 11.49
CA PRO A 193 38.85 16.02 11.59
C PRO A 193 38.20 14.78 12.24
N ARG A 194 38.41 13.61 11.64
CA ARG A 194 37.83 12.35 12.13
C ARG A 194 38.30 12.06 13.57
N SER A 195 37.38 11.78 14.48
CA SER A 195 37.65 11.42 15.88
C SER A 195 36.62 10.44 16.41
N GLU A 196 37.02 9.18 16.61
CA GLU A 196 36.16 8.15 17.21
C GLU A 196 35.83 8.45 18.69
N MET A 197 36.76 9.08 19.40
CA MET A 197 36.58 9.45 20.80
C MET A 197 35.52 10.55 20.93
N THR A 198 35.74 11.70 20.29
CA THR A 198 34.81 12.83 20.33
C THR A 198 33.44 12.47 19.78
N GLY A 199 33.40 11.68 18.70
CA GLY A 199 32.14 11.18 18.14
C GLY A 199 31.34 10.34 19.14
N ARG A 200 31.98 9.42 19.86
CA ARG A 200 31.32 8.58 20.87
C ARG A 200 30.93 9.35 22.12
N GLU A 201 31.72 10.32 22.56
CA GLU A 201 31.37 11.19 23.71
C GLU A 201 30.11 12.00 23.43
N LEU A 202 29.99 12.59 22.24
CA LEU A 202 28.79 13.32 21.83
C LEU A 202 27.57 12.39 21.71
N LEU A 203 27.73 11.20 21.13
CA LEU A 203 26.66 10.21 21.09
C LEU A 203 26.24 9.74 22.49
N ARG A 204 27.20 9.58 23.42
CA ARG A 204 26.91 9.27 24.82
C ARG A 204 26.14 10.37 25.52
N ALA A 205 26.57 11.63 25.37
CA ALA A 205 25.84 12.77 25.93
C ALA A 205 24.36 12.82 25.47
N ALA A 206 24.08 12.46 24.21
CA ALA A 206 22.71 12.38 23.70
C ALA A 206 21.97 11.10 24.16
N ALA A 207 22.67 9.97 24.26
CA ALA A 207 22.11 8.70 24.71
C ALA A 207 21.71 8.73 26.19
N ASP A 208 22.51 9.43 27.03
CA ASP A 208 22.25 9.65 28.45
C ASP A 208 20.99 10.51 28.68
N GLN A 209 20.59 11.32 27.70
CA GLN A 209 19.30 12.05 27.69
C GLN A 209 18.11 11.17 27.28
N GLY A 210 18.33 9.88 27.03
CA GLY A 210 17.27 8.93 26.70
C GLY A 210 16.91 8.86 25.20
N LEU A 211 17.61 9.59 24.32
CA LEU A 211 17.29 9.57 22.89
C LEU A 211 17.62 8.20 22.27
N ALA A 212 16.59 7.45 21.87
CA ALA A 212 16.74 6.09 21.33
C ALA A 212 17.68 6.02 20.11
N ASP A 213 17.63 7.00 19.20
CA ASP A 213 18.52 7.08 18.04
C ASP A 213 20.00 7.19 18.48
N ALA A 214 20.28 8.01 19.50
CA ALA A 214 21.62 8.18 20.04
C ALA A 214 22.13 6.91 20.72
N GLN A 215 21.27 6.24 21.49
CA GLN A 215 21.58 4.95 22.13
C GLN A 215 21.92 3.89 21.08
N HIS A 216 21.10 3.77 20.02
CA HIS A 216 21.36 2.86 18.91
C HIS A 216 22.70 3.18 18.20
N MET A 217 22.95 4.45 17.87
CA MET A 217 24.18 4.87 17.20
C MET A 217 25.42 4.68 18.06
N LEU A 218 25.34 4.95 19.37
CA LEU A 218 26.43 4.68 20.31
C LEU A 218 26.71 3.19 20.43
N GLY A 219 25.65 2.38 20.53
CA GLY A 219 25.74 0.92 20.51
C GLY A 219 26.50 0.41 19.29
N LEU A 220 26.13 0.88 18.09
CA LEU A 220 26.84 0.59 16.83
C LEU A 220 28.29 1.06 16.85
N ALA A 221 28.58 2.26 17.35
CA ALA A 221 29.94 2.80 17.43
C ALA A 221 30.84 2.04 18.41
N LEU A 222 30.25 1.36 19.40
CA LEU A 222 30.95 0.52 20.37
C LEU A 222 31.09 -0.93 19.89
N LEU A 223 30.17 -1.41 19.04
CA LEU A 223 30.15 -2.80 18.58
C LEU A 223 31.34 -3.10 17.67
N LYS A 224 32.31 -3.90 18.15
CA LYS A 224 33.40 -4.46 17.33
C LYS A 224 33.55 -5.94 17.70
N ARG A 225 33.70 -6.81 16.70
CA ARG A 225 33.77 -8.28 16.91
C ARG A 225 34.85 -8.66 17.94
N ASP A 226 36.01 -8.03 17.86
CA ASP A 226 37.15 -8.31 18.75
C ASP A 226 37.32 -7.25 19.85
N ALA A 227 36.27 -6.48 20.16
CA ALA A 227 36.32 -5.53 21.28
C ALA A 227 36.41 -6.25 22.64
N PRO A 228 36.99 -5.61 23.66
CA PRO A 228 36.99 -6.13 25.02
C PRO A 228 35.56 -6.46 25.51
N PRO A 229 35.35 -7.54 26.30
CA PRO A 229 34.03 -7.93 26.77
C PRO A 229 33.24 -6.82 27.47
N ALA A 230 33.94 -5.91 28.19
CA ALA A 230 33.31 -4.76 28.83
C ALA A 230 32.70 -3.78 27.82
N GLN A 231 33.36 -3.53 26.69
CA GLN A 231 32.85 -2.67 25.62
C GLN A 231 31.67 -3.32 24.90
N ASN A 232 31.75 -4.62 24.64
CA ASN A 232 30.65 -5.37 24.03
C ASN A 232 29.40 -5.42 24.92
N ARG A 233 29.58 -5.51 26.25
CA ARG A 233 28.49 -5.32 27.21
C ARG A 233 27.86 -3.93 27.08
N GLN A 234 28.66 -2.86 27.13
CA GLN A 234 28.14 -1.50 26.95
C GLN A 234 27.40 -1.31 25.61
N ALA A 235 27.92 -1.87 24.52
CA ALA A 235 27.25 -1.82 23.23
C ALA A 235 25.87 -2.50 23.29
N THR A 236 25.81 -3.68 23.89
CA THR A 236 24.56 -4.45 24.07
C THR A 236 23.56 -3.70 24.95
N ASP A 237 24.01 -3.09 26.04
CA ASP A 237 23.15 -2.34 26.96
C ASP A 237 22.48 -1.16 26.25
N TRP A 238 23.24 -0.39 25.47
CA TRP A 238 22.70 0.73 24.71
C TRP A 238 21.75 0.30 23.58
N ILE A 239 22.09 -0.76 22.85
CA ILE A 239 21.21 -1.32 21.82
C ILE A 239 19.91 -1.83 22.43
N SER A 240 19.99 -2.46 23.62
CA SER A 240 18.82 -2.95 24.35
C SER A 240 17.93 -1.80 24.82
N ALA A 241 18.51 -0.75 25.39
CA ALA A 241 17.77 0.45 25.79
C ALA A 241 17.02 1.09 24.61
N ALA A 242 17.67 1.24 23.46
CA ALA A 242 17.02 1.77 22.24
C ALA A 242 15.90 0.84 21.75
N ALA A 243 16.14 -0.48 21.76
CA ALA A 243 15.18 -1.47 21.31
C ALA A 243 13.92 -1.53 22.20
N GLU A 244 14.10 -1.38 23.52
CA GLU A 244 13.02 -1.30 24.52
C GLU A 244 12.15 -0.06 24.34
N GLN A 245 12.72 1.05 23.86
CA GLN A 245 11.99 2.26 23.47
C GLN A 245 11.24 2.12 22.13
N GLY A 246 11.34 0.99 21.45
CA GLY A 246 10.66 0.76 20.17
C GLY A 246 11.50 1.03 18.93
N HIS A 247 12.78 1.41 19.05
CA HIS A 247 13.60 1.75 17.88
C HIS A 247 13.80 0.53 16.97
N ALA A 248 13.21 0.57 15.77
CA ALA A 248 13.14 -0.58 14.86
C ALA A 248 14.52 -1.13 14.43
N ASP A 249 15.50 -0.26 14.10
CA ASP A 249 16.84 -0.74 13.73
C ASP A 249 17.57 -1.39 14.90
N ALA A 250 17.45 -0.82 16.12
CA ALA A 250 18.03 -1.40 17.32
C ALA A 250 17.40 -2.76 17.66
N GLN A 251 16.08 -2.90 17.51
CA GLN A 251 15.39 -4.19 17.64
C GLN A 251 15.86 -5.21 16.59
N MET A 252 16.02 -4.79 15.33
CA MET A 252 16.59 -5.66 14.30
C MET A 252 18.00 -6.11 14.69
N LEU A 253 18.85 -5.16 15.11
CA LEU A 253 20.23 -5.40 15.48
C LEU A 253 20.33 -6.36 16.67
N LEU A 254 19.56 -6.11 17.72
CA LEU A 254 19.50 -6.98 18.89
C LEU A 254 19.04 -8.39 18.52
N GLY A 255 18.04 -8.51 17.65
CA GLY A 255 17.61 -9.79 17.09
C GLY A 255 18.74 -10.53 16.38
N SER A 256 19.58 -9.82 15.62
CA SER A 256 20.75 -10.40 14.95
C SER A 256 21.89 -10.75 15.91
N MET A 257 22.09 -9.98 16.98
CA MET A 257 23.09 -10.29 18.01
C MET A 257 22.78 -11.61 18.72
N TYR A 258 21.50 -11.88 19.03
CA TYR A 258 21.05 -13.16 19.58
C TYR A 258 21.12 -14.32 18.58
N LEU A 259 21.32 -14.05 17.28
CA LEU A 259 21.39 -15.07 16.23
C LEU A 259 22.82 -15.60 16.01
N ASP A 260 23.85 -14.75 16.18
CA ASP A 260 25.21 -14.98 15.65
C ASP A 260 26.28 -15.33 16.70
N ASP A 261 25.93 -15.48 17.99
CA ASP A 261 26.80 -15.75 19.17
C ASP A 261 28.13 -14.97 19.31
N ALA A 262 28.41 -14.01 18.43
CA ALA A 262 29.68 -13.31 18.39
C ALA A 262 29.89 -12.35 19.58
N VAL A 263 28.79 -11.82 20.13
CA VAL A 263 28.82 -10.75 21.14
C VAL A 263 28.07 -11.13 22.41
N ILE A 264 26.92 -11.79 22.25
CA ILE A 264 26.07 -12.28 23.34
C ILE A 264 25.70 -13.74 23.07
N PRO A 265 25.38 -14.55 24.09
CA PRO A 265 24.95 -15.94 23.89
C PRO A 265 23.75 -16.04 22.94
N LYS A 266 23.77 -17.06 22.06
CA LYS A 266 22.66 -17.36 21.15
C LYS A 266 21.38 -17.61 21.94
N ASP A 267 20.32 -16.89 21.57
CA ASP A 267 18.96 -17.15 22.03
C ASP A 267 17.99 -17.00 20.85
N PRO A 268 17.67 -18.10 20.15
CA PRO A 268 16.73 -18.08 19.04
C PRO A 268 15.36 -17.49 19.39
N LYS A 269 14.88 -17.65 20.64
CA LYS A 269 13.57 -17.13 21.05
C LYS A 269 13.62 -15.61 21.19
N GLN A 270 14.66 -15.06 21.82
CA GLN A 270 14.86 -13.61 21.89
C GLN A 270 15.12 -13.02 20.51
N SER A 271 15.90 -13.71 19.67
CA SER A 271 16.14 -13.31 18.29
C SER A 271 14.82 -13.14 17.51
N ALA A 272 13.96 -14.16 17.53
CA ALA A 272 12.66 -14.10 16.86
C ALA A 272 11.70 -13.06 17.48
N ARG A 273 11.74 -12.86 18.81
CA ARG A 273 10.97 -11.83 19.50
C ARG A 273 11.34 -10.42 19.01
N TRP A 274 12.62 -10.10 18.96
CA TRP A 274 13.09 -8.78 18.53
C TRP A 274 12.91 -8.55 17.04
N PHE A 275 13.13 -9.58 16.20
CA PHE A 275 12.78 -9.50 14.78
C PHE A 275 11.28 -9.25 14.59
N ARG A 276 10.41 -9.86 15.40
CA ARG A 276 8.97 -9.59 15.37
C ARG A 276 8.64 -8.14 15.69
N ALA A 277 9.20 -7.61 16.78
CA ALA A 277 8.98 -6.21 17.17
C ALA A 277 9.37 -5.21 16.06
N ALA A 278 10.52 -5.42 15.40
CA ALA A 278 10.94 -4.57 14.28
C ALA A 278 10.12 -4.82 13.01
N ALA A 279 9.76 -6.07 12.72
CA ALA A 279 9.03 -6.46 11.51
C ALA A 279 7.59 -5.89 11.50
N GLU A 280 6.94 -5.83 12.66
CA GLU A 280 5.61 -5.24 12.86
C GLU A 280 5.60 -3.74 12.59
N GLN A 281 6.74 -3.05 12.75
CA GLN A 281 6.93 -1.65 12.39
C GLN A 281 7.28 -1.43 10.91
N GLY A 282 7.34 -2.50 10.11
CA GLY A 282 7.65 -2.40 8.67
C GLY A 282 9.13 -2.57 8.32
N HIS A 283 10.02 -2.90 9.27
CA HIS A 283 11.44 -3.02 9.00
C HIS A 283 11.75 -4.21 8.08
N ALA A 284 12.03 -3.96 6.80
CA ALA A 284 12.15 -4.99 5.76
C ALA A 284 13.17 -6.11 6.06
N ARG A 285 14.34 -5.78 6.63
CA ARG A 285 15.34 -6.81 7.01
C ARG A 285 14.89 -7.68 8.18
N ALA A 286 14.18 -7.12 9.16
CA ALA A 286 13.61 -7.87 10.27
C ALA A 286 12.48 -8.79 9.80
N GLN A 287 11.65 -8.33 8.85
CA GLN A 287 10.63 -9.15 8.20
C GLN A 287 11.25 -10.35 7.47
N LEU A 288 12.36 -10.15 6.74
CA LEU A 288 13.12 -11.25 6.13
C LEU A 288 13.58 -12.27 7.20
N PHE A 289 14.28 -11.82 8.24
CA PHE A 289 14.81 -12.73 9.27
C PHE A 289 13.72 -13.42 10.10
N LEU A 290 12.59 -12.77 10.31
CA LEU A 290 11.43 -13.39 10.93
C LEU A 290 10.81 -14.44 10.00
N GLY A 291 10.75 -14.18 8.70
CA GLY A 291 10.43 -15.17 7.68
C GLY A 291 11.34 -16.40 7.77
N ASP A 292 12.66 -16.18 7.84
CA ASP A 292 13.66 -17.26 8.01
C ASP A 292 13.47 -18.04 9.31
N SER A 293 13.07 -17.35 10.38
CA SER A 293 12.77 -17.97 11.68
C SER A 293 11.58 -18.92 11.57
N TYR A 294 10.48 -18.49 10.95
CA TYR A 294 9.32 -19.36 10.70
C TYR A 294 9.57 -20.45 9.66
N TRP A 295 10.40 -20.19 8.66
CA TRP A 295 10.78 -21.18 7.66
C TRP A 295 11.58 -22.33 8.26
N SER A 296 12.55 -22.01 9.13
CA SER A 296 13.43 -22.98 9.76
C SER A 296 12.91 -23.55 11.08
N GLY A 297 11.93 -22.89 11.72
CA GLY A 297 11.51 -23.20 13.10
C GLY A 297 12.50 -22.73 14.16
N ARG A 298 13.34 -21.73 13.84
CA ARG A 298 14.34 -21.19 14.77
C ARG A 298 13.69 -20.20 15.72
N GLY A 299 13.59 -20.57 16.99
CA GLY A 299 13.00 -19.70 18.02
C GLY A 299 11.47 -19.57 17.98
N VAL A 300 10.83 -20.16 16.97
CA VAL A 300 9.38 -20.20 16.75
C VAL A 300 8.99 -21.55 16.17
N PHE A 301 7.71 -21.92 16.25
CA PHE A 301 7.23 -23.10 15.54
C PHE A 301 7.33 -22.90 14.03
N LYS A 302 7.87 -23.91 13.33
CA LYS A 302 8.01 -23.89 11.87
C LYS A 302 6.65 -23.72 11.20
N ASN A 303 6.51 -22.72 10.34
CA ASN A 303 5.28 -22.43 9.62
C ASN A 303 5.56 -21.73 8.28
N ALA A 304 5.47 -22.48 7.18
CA ALA A 304 5.75 -21.97 5.84
C ALA A 304 4.78 -20.87 5.38
N ARG A 305 3.49 -20.93 5.78
CA ARG A 305 2.52 -19.88 5.41
C ARG A 305 2.84 -18.55 6.10
N VAL A 306 3.22 -18.61 7.37
CA VAL A 306 3.62 -17.42 8.12
C VAL A 306 4.96 -16.88 7.62
N ALA A 307 5.91 -17.76 7.27
CA ALA A 307 7.15 -17.37 6.61
C ALA A 307 6.88 -16.61 5.30
N ALA A 308 6.01 -17.16 4.44
CA ALA A 308 5.61 -16.53 3.19
C ALA A 308 4.99 -15.14 3.41
N LYS A 309 4.13 -14.99 4.43
CA LYS A 309 3.56 -13.67 4.79
C LYS A 309 4.64 -12.62 5.08
N TRP A 310 5.66 -12.99 5.86
CA TRP A 310 6.74 -12.06 6.22
C TRP A 310 7.72 -11.81 5.06
N TYR A 311 8.05 -12.83 4.27
CA TYR A 311 8.82 -12.65 3.05
C TYR A 311 8.10 -11.75 2.04
N LEU A 312 6.79 -11.90 1.89
CA LEU A 312 5.99 -11.04 1.02
C LEU A 312 6.03 -9.58 1.47
N ALA A 313 5.88 -9.32 2.78
CA ALA A 313 6.01 -7.99 3.35
C ALA A 313 7.40 -7.37 3.06
N ALA A 314 8.47 -8.13 3.32
CA ALA A 314 9.84 -7.70 3.05
C ALA A 314 10.11 -7.47 1.55
N ALA A 315 9.58 -8.34 0.69
CA ALA A 315 9.73 -8.26 -0.76
C ALA A 315 9.04 -7.03 -1.34
N ASN A 316 7.85 -6.70 -0.84
CA ASN A 316 7.12 -5.48 -1.18
C ASN A 316 7.83 -4.22 -0.65
N GLY A 317 8.57 -4.33 0.46
CA GLY A 317 9.50 -3.31 0.94
C GLY A 317 10.82 -3.20 0.15
N GLY A 318 10.97 -3.91 -0.97
CA GLY A 318 12.15 -3.84 -1.84
C GLY A 318 13.33 -4.73 -1.43
N ASN A 319 13.15 -5.66 -0.47
CA ASN A 319 14.23 -6.55 -0.07
C ASN A 319 14.47 -7.65 -1.11
N GLY A 320 15.61 -7.59 -1.83
CA GLY A 320 15.94 -8.54 -2.90
C GLY A 320 16.02 -10.01 -2.46
N LYS A 321 16.52 -10.30 -1.25
CA LYS A 321 16.57 -11.68 -0.74
C LYS A 321 15.16 -12.21 -0.45
N ALA A 322 14.28 -11.36 0.09
CA ALA A 322 12.89 -11.74 0.32
C ALA A 322 12.13 -11.95 -1.00
N GLN A 323 12.43 -11.16 -2.03
CA GLN A 323 11.90 -11.36 -3.38
C GLN A 323 12.32 -12.73 -3.94
N LEU A 324 13.59 -13.11 -3.80
CA LEU A 324 14.07 -14.44 -4.20
C LEU A 324 13.36 -15.56 -3.43
N ASN A 325 13.20 -15.40 -2.11
CA ASN A 325 12.50 -16.37 -1.28
C ASN A 325 11.03 -16.51 -1.74
N MET A 326 10.32 -15.40 -1.96
CA MET A 326 8.95 -15.43 -2.49
C MET A 326 8.85 -16.08 -3.86
N ALA A 327 9.79 -15.80 -4.77
CA ALA A 327 9.84 -16.45 -6.07
C ALA A 327 9.93 -17.98 -5.93
N THR A 328 10.78 -18.44 -5.01
CA THR A 328 10.95 -19.87 -4.71
C THR A 328 9.68 -20.48 -4.10
N LEU A 329 9.00 -19.76 -3.19
CA LEU A 329 7.77 -20.24 -2.56
C LEU A 329 6.63 -20.35 -3.57
N TYR A 330 6.45 -19.37 -4.46
CA TYR A 330 5.46 -19.45 -5.53
C TYR A 330 5.80 -20.49 -6.59
N HIS A 331 7.09 -20.70 -6.89
CA HIS A 331 7.53 -21.74 -7.84
C HIS A 331 7.28 -23.15 -7.30
N SER A 332 7.39 -23.35 -5.99
CA SER A 332 7.23 -24.67 -5.36
C SER A 332 5.85 -24.92 -4.73
N GLY A 333 4.99 -23.91 -4.63
CA GLY A 333 3.74 -24.00 -3.88
C GLY A 333 3.93 -24.24 -2.37
N THR A 334 5.08 -23.85 -1.81
CA THR A 334 5.36 -24.08 -0.38
C THR A 334 4.84 -22.93 0.47
N GLY A 335 3.77 -23.17 1.23
CA GLY A 335 3.18 -22.15 2.13
C GLY A 335 2.33 -21.09 1.40
N VAL A 336 2.28 -21.14 0.08
CA VAL A 336 1.40 -20.40 -0.83
C VAL A 336 0.97 -21.33 -1.95
N ASP A 337 -0.08 -21.01 -2.69
CA ASP A 337 -0.41 -21.77 -3.89
C ASP A 337 0.67 -21.56 -4.95
N GLU A 338 0.93 -22.61 -5.74
CA GLU A 338 1.87 -22.51 -6.86
C GLU A 338 1.36 -21.48 -7.88
N ASP A 339 2.23 -20.53 -8.23
CA ASP A 339 1.94 -19.50 -9.21
C ASP A 339 3.23 -19.13 -9.96
N LEU A 340 3.43 -19.76 -11.11
CA LEU A 340 4.63 -19.53 -11.94
C LEU A 340 4.76 -18.08 -12.43
N SER A 341 3.64 -17.37 -12.59
CA SER A 341 3.65 -15.96 -13.02
C SER A 341 4.09 -15.04 -11.88
N ALA A 342 3.54 -15.25 -10.68
CA ALA A 342 4.02 -14.55 -9.49
C ALA A 342 5.48 -14.92 -9.19
N ALA A 343 5.86 -16.18 -9.33
CA ALA A 343 7.23 -16.64 -9.15
C ALA A 343 8.21 -15.91 -10.08
N LEU A 344 7.89 -15.86 -11.38
CA LEU A 344 8.71 -15.16 -12.38
C LEU A 344 8.83 -13.67 -12.06
N LYS A 345 7.72 -13.01 -11.70
CA LYS A 345 7.70 -11.60 -11.32
C LYS A 345 8.65 -11.32 -10.15
N TYR A 346 8.56 -12.09 -9.07
CA TYR A 346 9.43 -11.89 -7.91
C TYR A 346 10.89 -12.25 -8.19
N ALA A 347 11.16 -13.25 -9.02
CA ALA A 347 12.52 -13.59 -9.44
C ALA A 347 13.17 -12.46 -10.25
N GLN A 348 12.43 -11.85 -11.18
CA GLN A 348 12.91 -10.69 -11.94
C GLN A 348 13.13 -9.45 -11.06
N LEU A 349 12.31 -9.23 -10.03
CA LEU A 349 12.55 -8.17 -9.05
C LEU A 349 13.84 -8.41 -8.25
N ALA A 350 14.08 -9.66 -7.84
CA ALA A 350 15.31 -10.04 -7.14
C ALA A 350 16.55 -9.84 -8.03
N GLN A 351 16.45 -10.18 -9.31
CA GLN A 351 17.50 -9.95 -10.32
C GLN A 351 17.82 -8.46 -10.46
N LYS A 352 16.79 -7.60 -10.60
CA LYS A 352 16.96 -6.14 -10.64
C LYS A 352 17.59 -5.58 -9.36
N SER A 353 17.39 -6.26 -8.24
CA SER A 353 18.00 -5.94 -6.95
C SER A 353 19.43 -6.50 -6.80
N GLY A 354 20.01 -7.11 -7.84
CA GLY A 354 21.38 -7.62 -7.87
C GLY A 354 21.58 -8.99 -7.24
N ILE A 355 20.53 -9.79 -7.06
CA ILE A 355 20.62 -11.14 -6.48
C ILE A 355 20.95 -12.16 -7.57
N ALA A 356 22.22 -12.56 -7.70
CA ALA A 356 22.69 -13.49 -8.74
C ALA A 356 21.95 -14.84 -8.75
N ALA A 357 21.58 -15.37 -7.57
CA ALA A 357 20.81 -16.62 -7.48
C ALA A 357 19.41 -16.55 -8.14
N ALA A 358 18.92 -15.34 -8.46
CA ALA A 358 17.67 -15.14 -9.18
C ALA A 358 17.79 -15.49 -10.67
N ASP A 359 18.98 -15.35 -11.28
CA ASP A 359 19.18 -15.60 -12.72
C ASP A 359 18.83 -17.05 -13.08
N ASP A 360 19.41 -18.00 -12.35
CA ASP A 360 19.14 -19.43 -12.54
C ASP A 360 17.67 -19.77 -12.24
N LEU A 361 17.04 -19.08 -11.28
CA LEU A 361 15.65 -19.32 -10.93
C LEU A 361 14.70 -18.81 -12.01
N VAL A 362 14.96 -17.65 -12.61
CA VAL A 362 14.21 -17.12 -13.77
C VAL A 362 14.25 -18.13 -14.91
N ALA A 363 15.44 -18.62 -15.29
CA ALA A 363 15.59 -19.57 -16.39
C ALA A 363 14.82 -20.89 -16.15
N ARG A 364 14.81 -21.38 -14.90
CA ARG A 364 14.01 -22.56 -14.50
C ARG A 364 12.52 -22.28 -14.62
N ILE A 365 12.03 -21.19 -14.02
CA ILE A 365 10.60 -20.84 -14.05
C ILE A 365 10.10 -20.64 -15.49
N GLU A 366 10.86 -19.95 -16.35
CA GLU A 366 10.49 -19.75 -17.77
C GLU A 366 10.41 -21.08 -18.53
N THR A 367 11.30 -22.03 -18.20
CA THR A 367 11.25 -23.37 -18.78
C THR A 367 10.00 -24.13 -18.32
N ASP A 368 9.64 -24.03 -17.04
CA ASP A 368 8.45 -24.69 -16.51
C ASP A 368 7.15 -24.05 -17.05
N ILE A 369 7.11 -22.72 -17.22
CA ILE A 369 6.01 -22.01 -17.89
C ILE A 369 5.84 -22.53 -19.32
N ARG A 370 6.94 -22.67 -20.08
CA ARG A 370 6.89 -23.21 -21.46
C ARG A 370 6.38 -24.65 -21.50
N LYS A 371 6.85 -25.51 -20.59
CA LYS A 371 6.35 -26.90 -20.48
C LYS A 371 4.87 -26.94 -20.13
N ALA A 372 4.43 -26.12 -19.18
CA ALA A 372 3.03 -26.01 -18.78
C ALA A 372 2.15 -25.54 -19.95
N ALA A 373 2.61 -24.56 -20.74
CA ALA A 373 1.91 -24.10 -21.93
C ALA A 373 1.81 -25.21 -23.00
N ALA A 374 2.91 -25.90 -23.30
CA ALA A 374 2.93 -27.00 -24.26
C ALA A 374 1.98 -28.13 -23.85
N SER A 375 1.96 -28.51 -22.56
CA SER A 375 1.06 -29.55 -22.07
C SER A 375 -0.43 -29.19 -22.20
N LYS A 376 -0.79 -27.91 -21.97
CA LYS A 376 -2.16 -27.42 -22.19
C LYS A 376 -2.55 -27.45 -23.66
N GLU A 377 -1.63 -27.09 -24.56
CA GLU A 377 -1.85 -27.17 -26.00
C GLU A 377 -2.07 -28.62 -26.46
N THR A 378 -1.22 -29.55 -26.01
CA THR A 378 -1.39 -30.99 -26.29
C THR A 378 -2.73 -31.52 -25.79
N ALA A 379 -3.11 -31.22 -24.54
CA ALA A 379 -4.39 -31.63 -23.98
C ALA A 379 -5.60 -31.06 -24.76
N THR A 380 -5.49 -29.82 -25.26
CA THR A 380 -6.53 -29.18 -26.08
C THR A 380 -6.66 -29.87 -27.44
N LEU A 381 -5.54 -30.24 -28.05
CA LEU A 381 -5.50 -30.97 -29.33
C LEU A 381 -6.05 -32.39 -29.17
N GLU A 382 -5.68 -33.11 -28.12
CA GLU A 382 -6.22 -34.44 -27.81
C GLU A 382 -7.74 -34.41 -27.59
N TYR A 383 -8.23 -33.41 -26.85
CA TYR A 383 -9.66 -33.21 -26.66
C TYR A 383 -10.38 -32.90 -27.98
N ALA A 384 -9.78 -32.08 -28.85
CA ALA A 384 -10.33 -31.77 -30.17
C ALA A 384 -10.36 -33.00 -31.10
N ASP A 385 -9.32 -33.83 -31.11
CA ASP A 385 -9.27 -35.06 -31.90
C ASP A 385 -10.28 -36.12 -31.41
N ALA A 386 -10.42 -36.26 -30.08
CA ALA A 386 -11.44 -37.10 -29.48
C ALA A 386 -12.86 -36.66 -29.88
N LEU A 387 -13.12 -35.35 -29.87
CA LEU A 387 -14.39 -34.79 -30.31
C LEU A 387 -14.65 -35.04 -31.81
N LYS A 388 -13.62 -34.91 -32.65
CA LYS A 388 -13.72 -35.17 -34.10
C LYS A 388 -14.12 -36.61 -34.40
N LYS A 389 -13.48 -37.60 -33.78
CA LYS A 389 -13.80 -39.03 -33.99
C LYS A 389 -15.24 -39.37 -33.60
N VAL A 390 -15.75 -38.77 -32.53
CA VAL A 390 -17.16 -38.93 -32.12
C VAL A 390 -18.10 -38.38 -33.20
N LEU A 391 -17.79 -37.20 -33.75
CA LEU A 391 -18.61 -36.57 -34.80
C LEU A 391 -18.59 -37.37 -36.11
N GLU A 392 -17.44 -37.91 -36.52
CA GLU A 392 -17.33 -38.75 -37.74
C GLU A 392 -18.18 -40.02 -37.62
N GLY A 393 -18.16 -40.70 -36.47
CA GLY A 393 -19.00 -41.88 -36.24
C GLY A 393 -20.50 -41.58 -36.22
N GLU A 394 -20.91 -40.40 -35.71
CA GLU A 394 -22.30 -39.96 -35.77
C GLU A 394 -22.75 -39.64 -37.21
N LEU A 395 -21.89 -39.04 -38.02
CA LEU A 395 -22.17 -38.71 -39.42
C LEU A 395 -22.44 -39.98 -40.25
N GLU A 396 -21.57 -41.00 -40.11
CA GLU A 396 -21.76 -42.30 -40.78
C GLU A 396 -23.08 -42.98 -40.38
N SER A 397 -23.49 -42.84 -39.12
CA SER A 397 -24.77 -43.38 -38.63
C SER A 397 -25.95 -42.65 -39.28
N MET A 398 -25.86 -41.33 -39.47
CA MET A 398 -26.89 -40.54 -40.14
C MET A 398 -26.99 -40.88 -41.62
N ASP A 399 -25.87 -41.03 -42.32
CA ASP A 399 -25.85 -41.39 -43.74
C ASP A 399 -26.49 -42.75 -44.00
N LYS A 400 -26.24 -43.74 -43.13
CA LYS A 400 -26.90 -45.05 -43.18
C LYS A 400 -28.42 -44.95 -43.00
N GLU A 401 -28.88 -44.07 -42.12
CA GLU A 401 -30.32 -43.87 -41.89
C GLU A 401 -30.98 -43.11 -43.05
N ILE A 402 -30.31 -42.10 -43.62
CA ILE A 402 -30.74 -41.41 -44.84
C ILE A 402 -30.86 -42.41 -46.00
N ALA A 403 -29.88 -43.30 -46.17
CA ALA A 403 -29.92 -44.35 -47.20
C ALA A 403 -31.11 -45.30 -47.00
N ARG A 404 -31.40 -45.72 -45.76
CA ARG A 404 -32.60 -46.50 -45.43
C ARG A 404 -33.90 -45.78 -45.76
N LEU A 405 -33.99 -44.49 -45.44
CA LEU A 405 -35.17 -43.69 -45.74
C LEU A 405 -35.37 -43.48 -47.25
N LYS A 406 -34.27 -43.31 -48.00
CA LYS A 406 -34.30 -43.26 -49.47
C LYS A 406 -34.75 -44.58 -50.09
N ALA A 407 -34.37 -45.73 -49.51
CA ALA A 407 -34.79 -47.06 -49.98
C ALA A 407 -36.29 -47.35 -49.75
N LYS A 408 -36.94 -46.67 -48.80
CA LYS A 408 -38.39 -46.76 -48.54
C LYS A 408 -39.24 -45.84 -49.43
N ARG A 409 -38.65 -45.22 -50.46
CA ARG A 409 -39.33 -44.25 -51.33
C ARG A 409 -40.29 -44.95 -52.29
N ASP A 410 -41.57 -44.87 -51.95
CA ASP A 410 -42.71 -45.16 -52.84
C ASP A 410 -42.93 -43.97 -53.78
N THR A 411 -43.02 -44.22 -55.09
CA THR A 411 -43.20 -43.21 -56.13
C THR A 411 -44.63 -42.66 -56.12
N ARG A 412 -44.87 -41.58 -55.37
CA ARG A 412 -45.98 -40.65 -55.63
C ARG A 412 -45.46 -39.22 -55.69
N SER A 413 -44.97 -38.85 -56.87
CA SER A 413 -44.90 -37.46 -57.31
C SER A 413 -46.32 -36.96 -57.60
N GLY A 414 -46.73 -35.84 -57.00
CA GLY A 414 -47.98 -35.19 -57.42
C GLY A 414 -48.52 -34.14 -56.46
N ALA A 415 -48.17 -32.89 -56.72
CA ALA A 415 -48.94 -31.65 -56.52
C ALA A 415 -49.47 -31.31 -55.11
N GLY A 416 -48.88 -30.27 -54.49
CA GLY A 416 -49.56 -29.51 -53.41
C GLY A 416 -48.69 -28.89 -52.32
N GLY A 417 -47.37 -29.10 -52.31
CA GLY A 417 -46.44 -28.54 -51.30
C GLY A 417 -46.09 -27.06 -51.51
N PRO A 418 -45.43 -26.42 -50.52
CA PRO A 418 -44.99 -25.03 -50.62
C PRO A 418 -44.00 -24.84 -51.77
N SER A 419 -44.14 -23.73 -52.50
CA SER A 419 -43.24 -23.39 -53.60
C SER A 419 -41.87 -22.95 -53.08
N SER A 420 -40.85 -23.00 -53.94
CA SER A 420 -39.50 -22.52 -53.59
C SER A 420 -39.52 -21.06 -53.13
N GLU A 421 -40.31 -20.21 -53.79
CA GLU A 421 -40.44 -18.79 -53.45
C GLU A 421 -41.07 -18.58 -52.06
N GLU A 422 -42.02 -19.42 -51.66
CA GLU A 422 -42.66 -19.33 -50.35
C GLU A 422 -41.69 -19.68 -49.22
N ILE A 423 -40.82 -20.67 -49.43
CA ILE A 423 -39.81 -21.09 -48.45
C ILE A 423 -38.65 -20.09 -48.40
N GLU A 424 -38.23 -19.56 -49.54
CA GLU A 424 -37.22 -18.51 -49.62
C GLU A 424 -37.66 -17.24 -48.90
N ARG A 425 -38.92 -16.82 -49.12
CA ARG A 425 -39.52 -15.66 -48.44
C ARG A 425 -39.55 -15.85 -46.92
N TRP A 426 -39.85 -17.06 -46.47
CA TRP A 426 -39.74 -17.40 -45.04
C TRP A 426 -38.29 -17.30 -44.54
N ALA A 427 -37.33 -17.91 -45.24
CA ALA A 427 -35.91 -17.90 -44.86
C ALA A 427 -35.34 -16.48 -44.79
N SER A 428 -35.78 -15.61 -45.70
CA SER A 428 -35.42 -14.19 -45.73
C SER A 428 -36.01 -13.41 -44.54
N ASN A 429 -37.29 -13.63 -44.20
CA ASN A 429 -37.91 -13.01 -43.04
C ASN A 429 -37.30 -13.50 -41.72
N TYR A 430 -36.95 -14.78 -41.64
CA TYR A 430 -36.25 -15.36 -40.50
C TYR A 430 -34.86 -14.74 -40.29
N ALA A 431 -34.09 -14.56 -41.37
CA ALA A 431 -32.80 -13.87 -41.32
C ALA A 431 -32.92 -12.43 -40.82
N ARG A 432 -33.92 -11.69 -41.33
CA ARG A 432 -34.17 -10.30 -40.92
C ARG A 432 -34.49 -10.20 -39.42
N GLY A 433 -35.25 -11.15 -38.88
CA GLY A 433 -35.55 -11.24 -37.44
C GLY A 433 -34.32 -11.46 -36.55
N LEU A 434 -33.23 -11.97 -37.13
CA LEU A 434 -31.95 -12.21 -36.44
C LEU A 434 -30.88 -11.15 -36.77
N GLY A 435 -31.24 -10.07 -37.48
CA GLY A 435 -30.31 -9.02 -37.90
C GLY A 435 -29.34 -9.46 -39.00
N MET A 436 -29.72 -10.45 -39.81
CA MET A 436 -28.93 -11.00 -40.91
C MET A 436 -29.62 -10.78 -42.26
N THR A 437 -28.84 -10.84 -43.35
CA THR A 437 -29.36 -10.78 -44.72
C THR A 437 -29.18 -12.13 -45.42
N LEU A 438 -30.24 -12.67 -46.02
CA LEU A 438 -30.17 -13.85 -46.89
C LEU A 438 -29.50 -13.45 -48.21
N THR A 439 -28.41 -14.12 -48.59
CA THR A 439 -27.59 -13.83 -49.78
C THR A 439 -27.64 -14.92 -50.85
N GLY A 440 -28.21 -16.09 -50.54
CA GLY A 440 -28.35 -17.18 -51.48
C GLY A 440 -29.27 -18.27 -50.93
N PHE A 441 -30.07 -18.86 -51.81
CA PHE A 441 -31.06 -19.87 -51.43
C PHE A 441 -31.21 -20.91 -52.54
N THR A 442 -31.36 -22.18 -52.17
CA THR A 442 -31.68 -23.26 -53.11
C THR A 442 -32.53 -24.31 -52.41
N LEU A 443 -33.77 -24.49 -52.86
CA LEU A 443 -34.63 -25.57 -52.40
C LEU A 443 -34.17 -26.89 -53.02
N ASN A 444 -33.88 -27.89 -52.20
CA ASN A 444 -33.45 -29.21 -52.68
C ASN A 444 -34.64 -30.17 -52.84
N THR A 445 -35.43 -30.35 -51.79
CA THR A 445 -36.61 -31.21 -51.85
C THR A 445 -37.66 -30.83 -50.82
N CYS A 446 -38.92 -31.13 -51.10
CA CYS A 446 -40.02 -31.04 -50.13
C CYS A 446 -40.81 -32.34 -50.15
N ILE A 447 -40.99 -32.92 -48.97
CA ILE A 447 -41.63 -34.23 -48.79
C ILE A 447 -42.89 -34.04 -47.96
N GLY A 448 -44.05 -34.46 -48.48
CA GLY A 448 -45.30 -34.46 -47.73
C GLY A 448 -45.28 -35.53 -46.62
N LEU A 449 -45.70 -35.17 -45.41
CA LEU A 449 -45.80 -36.10 -44.28
C LEU A 449 -47.19 -36.76 -44.27
N LYS A 450 -47.24 -38.10 -44.12
CA LYS A 450 -48.48 -38.88 -44.17
C LYS A 450 -49.49 -38.40 -43.10
N GLY A 451 -50.73 -38.16 -43.51
CA GLY A 451 -51.87 -37.89 -42.62
C GLY A 451 -52.03 -36.43 -42.16
N PHE A 452 -51.13 -35.52 -42.53
CA PHE A 452 -51.20 -34.11 -42.16
C PHE A 452 -50.89 -33.23 -43.36
N SER A 453 -51.53 -32.06 -43.51
CA SER A 453 -51.17 -31.04 -44.51
C SER A 453 -49.84 -30.36 -44.16
N ARG A 454 -48.80 -31.16 -43.94
CA ARG A 454 -47.45 -30.76 -43.52
C ARG A 454 -46.41 -31.29 -44.49
N TYR A 455 -45.44 -30.45 -44.79
CA TYR A 455 -44.35 -30.74 -45.70
C TYR A 455 -43.04 -30.49 -44.98
N ARG A 456 -42.10 -31.42 -45.11
CA ARG A 456 -40.74 -31.28 -44.63
C ARG A 456 -39.84 -30.97 -45.81
N CYS A 457 -39.24 -29.79 -45.78
CA CYS A 457 -38.45 -29.25 -46.87
C CYS A 457 -36.98 -29.14 -46.48
N GLN A 458 -36.12 -29.55 -47.39
CA GLN A 458 -34.68 -29.43 -47.32
C GLN A 458 -34.23 -28.34 -48.28
N PHE A 459 -33.49 -27.35 -47.78
CA PHE A 459 -32.93 -26.27 -48.60
C PHE A 459 -31.55 -25.87 -48.09
N LYS A 460 -30.81 -25.18 -48.96
CA LYS A 460 -29.55 -24.51 -48.62
C LYS A 460 -29.80 -23.01 -48.58
N ALA A 461 -29.25 -22.34 -47.57
CA ALA A 461 -29.35 -20.89 -47.44
C ALA A 461 -28.01 -20.31 -46.96
N THR A 462 -27.59 -19.20 -47.54
CA THR A 462 -26.39 -18.45 -47.13
C THR A 462 -26.80 -17.09 -46.58
N TYR A 463 -26.16 -16.67 -45.49
CA TYR A 463 -26.49 -15.44 -44.77
C TYR A 463 -25.24 -14.58 -44.54
N SER A 464 -25.40 -13.25 -44.44
CA SER A 464 -24.34 -12.29 -44.10
C SER A 464 -24.74 -11.38 -42.91
N GLY A 465 -23.79 -11.07 -42.00
CA GLY A 465 -24.00 -10.19 -40.84
C GLY A 465 -22.90 -10.26 -39.75
N GLN A 466 -22.75 -9.20 -38.92
CA GLN A 466 -21.65 -9.00 -37.93
C GLN A 466 -21.92 -9.51 -36.50
N ASN A 467 -22.82 -10.47 -36.28
CA ASN A 467 -23.09 -11.02 -34.94
C ASN A 467 -22.16 -12.21 -34.64
N PRO A 468 -21.53 -12.39 -33.45
CA PRO A 468 -20.72 -13.58 -33.13
C PRO A 468 -21.47 -14.93 -33.21
N LEU A 469 -22.81 -14.95 -33.27
CA LEU A 469 -23.62 -16.12 -33.63
C LEU A 469 -23.61 -16.45 -35.14
N SER A 470 -23.17 -15.52 -35.99
CA SER A 470 -23.03 -15.70 -37.43
C SER A 470 -21.98 -16.74 -37.77
N SER A 471 -20.93 -16.90 -36.96
CA SER A 471 -19.89 -17.92 -37.14
C SER A 471 -20.41 -19.33 -36.90
N LEU A 472 -21.37 -19.50 -35.99
CA LEU A 472 -21.95 -20.79 -35.61
C LEU A 472 -23.02 -21.26 -36.63
N LEU A 473 -23.85 -20.35 -37.13
CA LEU A 473 -24.80 -20.63 -38.22
C LEU A 473 -24.11 -20.71 -39.60
N ALA A 474 -23.07 -19.90 -39.83
CA ALA A 474 -22.22 -20.05 -41.01
C ALA A 474 -21.43 -21.36 -40.96
N ALA A 475 -20.91 -21.81 -39.81
CA ALA A 475 -20.29 -23.12 -39.69
C ALA A 475 -21.29 -24.27 -39.94
N ALA A 476 -22.55 -24.13 -39.49
CA ALA A 476 -23.61 -25.08 -39.78
C ALA A 476 -24.05 -25.08 -41.26
N GLY A 477 -23.92 -23.95 -41.98
CA GLY A 477 -24.33 -23.82 -43.38
C GLY A 477 -23.21 -23.85 -44.43
N SER A 478 -21.93 -23.75 -44.06
CA SER A 478 -20.83 -23.51 -45.02
C SER A 478 -19.99 -24.72 -45.40
N ARG A 479 -20.13 -25.86 -44.71
CA ARG A 479 -19.56 -27.13 -45.18
C ARG A 479 -20.67 -28.16 -45.34
N GLU A 480 -21.44 -27.99 -46.42
CA GLU A 480 -22.46 -28.93 -46.93
C GLU A 480 -23.75 -29.15 -46.10
N GLY A 481 -24.03 -28.29 -45.12
CA GLY A 481 -25.23 -28.41 -44.28
C GLY A 481 -26.52 -27.99 -44.98
N PHE A 482 -27.44 -28.93 -45.18
CA PHE A 482 -28.80 -28.64 -45.59
C PHE A 482 -29.68 -28.30 -44.36
N ILE A 483 -30.51 -27.28 -44.46
CA ILE A 483 -31.52 -26.93 -43.44
C ILE A 483 -32.78 -27.73 -43.72
N TRP A 484 -33.32 -28.38 -42.69
CA TRP A 484 -34.64 -29.00 -42.74
C TRP A 484 -35.65 -28.15 -41.98
N ALA A 485 -36.76 -27.80 -42.62
CA ALA A 485 -37.87 -27.10 -41.99
C ALA A 485 -39.20 -27.76 -42.33
N GLU A 486 -40.12 -27.74 -41.37
CA GLU A 486 -41.49 -28.21 -41.56
C GLU A 486 -42.44 -27.04 -41.74
N PHE A 487 -43.31 -27.16 -42.74
CA PHE A 487 -44.32 -26.18 -43.10
C PHE A 487 -45.70 -26.84 -43.07
N GLY A 488 -46.65 -26.17 -42.43
CA GLY A 488 -48.06 -26.55 -42.40
C GLY A 488 -48.89 -25.62 -43.28
N LYS A 489 -50.00 -26.13 -43.81
CA LYS A 489 -50.95 -25.32 -44.62
C LYS A 489 -52.10 -24.82 -43.74
N ARG A 490 -52.42 -23.53 -43.80
CA ARG A 490 -53.64 -22.94 -43.18
C ARG A 490 -54.26 -21.92 -44.13
N GLY A 491 -55.45 -22.23 -44.65
CA GLY A 491 -56.06 -21.43 -45.72
C GLY A 491 -55.24 -21.48 -47.01
N SER A 492 -55.03 -20.33 -47.65
CA SER A 492 -54.16 -20.17 -48.83
C SER A 492 -52.68 -20.00 -48.50
N GLY A 493 -52.31 -19.88 -47.22
CA GLY A 493 -50.93 -19.61 -46.78
C GLY A 493 -50.22 -20.80 -46.13
N TRP A 494 -48.89 -20.79 -46.21
CA TRP A 494 -48.01 -21.69 -45.48
C TRP A 494 -47.49 -21.02 -44.22
N TYR A 495 -47.44 -21.77 -43.14
CA TYR A 495 -46.81 -21.32 -41.91
C TYR A 495 -45.71 -22.30 -41.51
N HIS A 496 -44.65 -21.73 -40.97
CA HIS A 496 -43.54 -22.49 -40.44
C HIS A 496 -43.95 -23.16 -39.12
N VAL A 497 -43.70 -24.46 -39.02
CA VAL A 497 -43.97 -25.26 -37.84
C VAL A 497 -42.72 -25.37 -36.98
N GLN A 498 -41.60 -25.81 -37.57
CA GLN A 498 -40.35 -26.03 -36.86
C GLN A 498 -39.14 -26.04 -37.80
N THR A 499 -38.05 -25.39 -37.37
CA THR A 499 -36.75 -25.43 -38.05
C THR A 499 -35.85 -26.37 -37.29
N PHE A 500 -35.10 -27.20 -38.00
CA PHE A 500 -34.10 -28.08 -37.40
C PHE A 500 -32.72 -27.63 -37.89
N THR A 501 -32.01 -26.87 -37.05
CA THR A 501 -30.66 -26.38 -37.35
C THR A 501 -29.55 -27.27 -36.79
N SER A 502 -29.87 -28.20 -35.87
CA SER A 502 -29.10 -29.43 -35.59
C SER A 502 -29.92 -30.31 -34.64
N CYS A 503 -29.97 -31.62 -34.87
CA CYS A 503 -30.64 -32.55 -33.96
C CYS A 503 -29.60 -33.52 -33.36
N ARG A 504 -29.57 -33.63 -32.02
CA ARG A 504 -28.87 -34.71 -31.30
C ARG A 504 -29.86 -35.78 -30.86
N ILE A 505 -29.46 -37.04 -30.98
CA ILE A 505 -30.22 -38.22 -30.56
C ILE A 505 -29.63 -38.71 -29.23
N TYR A 506 -30.44 -38.81 -28.17
CA TYR A 506 -30.00 -39.36 -26.88
C TYR A 506 -30.33 -40.86 -26.81
N LYS A 507 -29.29 -41.70 -26.69
CA LYS A 507 -29.38 -43.16 -26.79
C LYS A 507 -30.07 -43.86 -25.61
N THR A 508 -30.26 -43.21 -24.47
CA THR A 508 -30.87 -43.82 -23.26
C THR A 508 -32.39 -43.73 -23.21
N THR A 509 -33.01 -42.83 -23.98
CA THR A 509 -34.47 -42.58 -23.92
C THR A 509 -35.20 -42.74 -25.25
N ASN A 510 -34.51 -43.11 -26.33
CA ASN A 510 -35.07 -43.20 -27.68
C ASN A 510 -35.83 -41.91 -28.11
N SER A 511 -35.34 -40.75 -27.69
CA SER A 511 -35.96 -39.45 -28.01
C SER A 511 -35.00 -38.55 -28.79
N ILE A 512 -35.49 -37.95 -29.88
CA ILE A 512 -34.80 -36.89 -30.62
C ILE A 512 -35.05 -35.57 -29.87
N LYS A 513 -33.98 -34.93 -29.38
CA LYS A 513 -34.08 -33.55 -28.86
C LYS A 513 -33.29 -32.63 -29.78
N CYS A 514 -34.01 -31.95 -30.66
CA CYS A 514 -33.46 -30.86 -31.44
C CYS A 514 -33.39 -29.62 -30.56
N LYS A 515 -32.21 -28.98 -30.50
CA LYS A 515 -32.10 -27.68 -29.81
C LYS A 515 -32.68 -26.61 -30.74
N LYS A 516 -33.44 -25.71 -30.15
CA LYS A 516 -34.13 -24.61 -30.83
C LYS A 516 -33.14 -23.62 -31.43
#